data_AF-A0A534YRC9-F1
#
_entry.id   AF-A0A534YRC9-F1
#
_cell.length_a   1.000
_cell.length_b   1.000
_cell.length_c   1.000
_cell.angle_alpha   90.00
_cell.angle_beta   90.00
_cell.angle_gamma   90.00
#
_symmetry.space_group_name_H-M   'P 1'
#
loop_
_entity.id
_entity.type
_entity.pdbx_description
1 polymer ?
#
loop_
_entity_poly.entity_id
_entity_poly.type
_entity_poly.pdbx_seq_one_letter_code
_entity_poly.pdbx_strand_id
1 'polypeptide(L)'
;MRIENIRQVKAQLNRIVGTLPDEGSVVITKNGRPCAVLMPVTEDTDLEVLALSQNKRFWTLYDRARKRAERKGWTRLQDLER
;
A
#
# COMPACT_ATOMS: atom_id res chain seq x y z
N MET A 1 -6.32 -6.07 -10.23
CA MET A 1 -5.83 -6.81 -9.04
C MET A 1 -6.30 -8.25 -9.12
N ARG A 2 -5.37 -9.19 -9.27
CA ARG A 2 -5.64 -10.64 -9.39
C ARG A 2 -5.37 -11.35 -8.06
N ILE A 3 -6.00 -12.50 -7.82
CA ILE A 3 -5.79 -13.33 -6.61
C ILE A 3 -5.16 -14.65 -7.03
N GLU A 4 -4.07 -15.04 -6.37
CA GLU A 4 -3.33 -16.28 -6.68
C GLU A 4 -3.03 -17.10 -5.43
N ASN A 5 -2.94 -18.42 -5.59
CA ASN A 5 -2.49 -19.30 -4.51
C ASN A 5 -0.97 -19.24 -4.37
N ILE A 6 -0.44 -19.28 -3.14
CA ILE A 6 1.00 -19.26 -2.86
C ILE A 6 1.78 -20.37 -3.60
N ARG A 7 1.14 -21.51 -3.90
CA ARG A 7 1.76 -22.58 -4.71
C ARG A 7 1.99 -22.11 -6.15
N GLN A 8 1.00 -21.46 -6.75
CA GLN A 8 1.08 -20.96 -8.12
C GLN A 8 2.10 -19.83 -8.24
N VAL A 9 2.12 -18.93 -7.25
CA VAL A 9 3.09 -17.84 -7.19
C VAL A 9 4.52 -18.36 -7.11
N LYS A 10 4.78 -19.38 -6.29
CA LYS A 10 6.11 -20.02 -6.22
C LYS A 10 6.53 -20.65 -7.54
N ALA A 11 5.61 -21.30 -8.24
CA ALA A 11 5.90 -22.00 -9.49
C ALA A 11 6.15 -21.04 -10.67
N GLN A 12 5.58 -19.83 -10.64
CA GLN A 12 5.56 -18.91 -11.78
C GLN A 12 6.01 -17.49 -11.43
N LEU A 13 6.83 -17.32 -10.39
CA LEU A 13 7.16 -16.00 -9.85
C LEU A 13 7.72 -15.04 -10.91
N ASN A 14 8.70 -15.48 -11.71
CA ASN A 14 9.30 -14.63 -12.75
C ASN A 14 8.27 -14.17 -13.78
N ARG A 15 7.37 -15.08 -14.22
CA ARG A 15 6.30 -14.73 -15.16
C ARG A 15 5.36 -13.70 -14.53
N ILE A 16 4.94 -13.93 -13.29
CA ILE A 16 4.03 -13.03 -12.57
C ILE A 16 4.66 -11.65 -12.39
N VAL A 17 5.92 -11.58 -11.95
CA VAL A 17 6.65 -10.32 -11.78
C VAL A 17 6.79 -9.57 -13.12
N GLY A 18 7.09 -10.30 -14.20
CA GLY A 18 7.18 -9.72 -15.54
C GLY A 18 5.87 -9.13 -16.07
N THR A 19 4.71 -9.61 -15.61
CA THR A 19 3.41 -9.07 -16.01
C THR A 19 2.84 -8.03 -15.03
N LEU A 20 3.45 -7.80 -13.87
CA LEU A 20 2.96 -6.82 -12.88
C LEU A 20 2.82 -5.39 -13.42
N PRO A 21 3.72 -4.87 -14.29
CA PRO A 21 3.56 -3.52 -14.84
C PRO A 21 2.26 -3.35 -15.63
N ASP A 22 1.81 -4.40 -16.31
CA ASP A 22 0.63 -4.37 -17.18
C ASP A 22 -0.66 -4.86 -16.47
N GLU A 23 -0.54 -5.93 -15.67
CA GLU A 23 -1.67 -6.60 -15.02
C GLU A 23 -1.96 -6.06 -13.61
N GLY A 24 -1.04 -5.27 -13.05
CA GLY A 24 -1.10 -4.71 -11.70
C GLY A 24 -0.90 -5.73 -10.58
N SER A 25 -1.21 -5.32 -9.34
CA SER A 25 -0.90 -6.10 -8.13
C SER A 25 -1.62 -7.45 -8.04
N VAL A 26 -0.96 -8.41 -7.40
CA VAL A 26 -1.45 -9.77 -7.13
C VAL A 26 -1.58 -10.00 -5.62
N VAL A 27 -2.77 -10.37 -5.16
CA VAL A 27 -3.01 -10.84 -3.79
C VAL A 27 -2.66 -12.32 -3.70
N ILE A 28 -1.75 -12.67 -2.80
CA ILE A 28 -1.35 -14.04 -2.54
C ILE A 28 -2.22 -14.62 -1.42
N THR A 29 -2.75 -15.81 -1.64
CA THR A 29 -3.50 -16.58 -0.65
C THR A 29 -2.76 -17.84 -0.19
N LYS A 30 -2.93 -18.20 1.08
CA LYS A 30 -2.51 -19.48 1.65
C LYS A 30 -3.73 -20.14 2.28
N ASN A 31 -4.08 -21.34 1.83
CA ASN A 31 -5.29 -22.06 2.25
C ASN A 31 -6.57 -21.21 2.11
N GLY A 32 -6.70 -20.50 0.98
CA GLY A 32 -7.86 -19.65 0.68
C GLY A 32 -7.89 -18.30 1.42
N ARG A 33 -6.93 -18.02 2.30
CA ARG A 33 -6.86 -16.76 3.07
C ARG A 33 -5.78 -15.84 2.49
N PRO A 34 -6.07 -14.54 2.25
CA PRO A 34 -5.05 -13.56 1.87
C PRO A 34 -3.92 -13.51 2.90
N CYS A 35 -2.67 -13.48 2.44
CA CYS A 35 -1.50 -13.46 3.32
C CYS A 35 -0.38 -12.51 2.87
N ALA A 36 -0.35 -12.12 1.60
CA ALA A 36 0.65 -11.18 1.08
C ALA A 36 0.13 -10.52 -0.22
N VAL A 37 0.83 -9.50 -0.69
CA VAL A 37 0.60 -8.85 -1.98
C VAL A 37 1.94 -8.74 -2.72
N LEU A 38 1.95 -9.02 -4.01
CA LEU A 38 2.99 -8.57 -4.94
C LEU A 38 2.45 -7.34 -5.65
N MET A 39 3.23 -6.26 -5.67
CA MET A 39 2.87 -5.07 -6.42
C MET A 39 4.03 -4.61 -7.30
N PRO A 40 3.74 -4.03 -8.47
CA PRO A 40 4.78 -3.39 -9.26
C PRO A 40 5.41 -2.26 -8.45
N VAL A 41 6.72 -2.13 -8.57
CA VAL A 41 7.48 -0.97 -8.10
C VAL A 41 8.14 -0.38 -9.34
N THR A 42 7.75 0.84 -9.66
CA THR A 42 8.24 1.65 -10.78
C THR A 42 8.97 2.88 -10.25
N GLU A 43 9.58 3.67 -11.13
CA GLU A 43 10.23 4.93 -10.78
C GLU A 43 9.26 5.93 -10.13
N ASP A 44 7.97 5.86 -10.48
CA ASP A 44 6.91 6.69 -9.90
C ASP A 44 6.30 6.10 -8.62
N THR A 45 6.78 4.94 -8.15
CA THR A 45 6.22 4.31 -6.95
C THR A 45 6.78 4.96 -5.70
N ASP A 46 5.91 5.69 -4.99
CA ASP A 46 6.14 6.13 -3.62
C ASP A 46 6.32 4.89 -2.71
N LEU A 47 7.54 4.70 -2.22
CA LEU A 47 7.90 3.55 -1.38
C LEU A 47 7.42 3.75 0.07
N GLU A 48 7.18 4.99 0.49
CA GLU A 48 6.61 5.32 1.79
C GLU A 48 5.19 4.76 1.93
N VAL A 49 4.42 4.71 0.84
CA VAL A 49 3.11 4.02 0.80
C VAL A 49 3.24 2.55 1.23
N LEU A 50 4.29 1.84 0.80
CA LEU A 50 4.53 0.45 1.22
C LEU A 50 4.75 0.37 2.73
N ALA A 51 5.66 1.20 3.25
CA ALA A 51 6.04 1.21 4.66
C ALA A 51 4.87 1.63 5.57
N LEU A 52 4.04 2.56 5.14
CA LEU A 52 2.97 3.14 5.94
C LEU A 52 1.65 2.36 5.83
N SER A 53 1.41 1.63 4.74
CA SER A 53 0.14 0.92 4.50
C SER A 53 -0.27 -0.04 5.63
N GLN A 54 0.69 -0.67 6.31
CA GLN A 54 0.42 -1.64 7.39
C GLN A 54 0.67 -1.09 8.81
N ASN A 55 1.09 0.18 8.94
CA ASN A 55 1.41 0.75 10.25
C ASN A 55 0.16 1.30 10.94
N LYS A 56 -0.50 0.47 11.77
CA LYS A 56 -1.71 0.87 12.51
C LYS A 56 -1.52 2.11 13.39
N ARG A 57 -0.33 2.31 13.96
CA ARG A 57 -0.04 3.49 14.80
C ARG A 57 -0.04 4.77 13.96
N PHE A 58 0.54 4.70 12.76
CA PHE A 58 0.50 5.80 11.80
C PHE A 58 -0.94 6.16 11.42
N TRP A 59 -1.75 5.17 11.01
CA TRP A 59 -3.15 5.43 10.64
C TRP A 59 -3.98 5.98 11.80
N THR A 60 -3.74 5.51 13.03
CA THR A 60 -4.39 6.07 14.23
C THR A 60 -3.97 7.52 14.52
N LEU A 61 -2.70 7.85 14.27
CA LEU A 61 -2.20 9.23 14.39
C LEU A 61 -2.82 10.13 13.31
N TYR A 62 -2.78 9.67 12.05
CA TYR A 62 -3.35 10.37 10.90
C TYR A 62 -4.83 10.68 11.09
N ASP A 63 -5.64 9.69 11.49
CA ASP A 63 -7.07 9.88 11.73
C ASP A 63 -7.36 10.90 12.84
N ARG A 64 -6.55 10.89 13.91
CA ARG A 64 -6.69 11.88 14.98
C ARG A 64 -6.34 13.28 14.49
N ALA A 65 -5.27 13.42 13.70
CA ALA A 65 -4.89 14.70 13.12
C ALA A 65 -5.97 15.24 12.17
N ARG A 66 -6.48 14.39 11.27
CA ARG A 66 -7.57 14.73 10.34
C ARG A 66 -8.83 15.20 11.08
N LYS A 67 -9.31 14.43 12.06
CA LYS A 67 -10.49 14.81 12.87
C LYS A 67 -10.30 16.12 13.63
N ARG A 68 -9.07 16.38 14.12
CA ARG A 68 -8.74 17.65 14.77
C ARG A 68 -8.81 18.82 13.78
N ALA A 69 -8.25 18.65 12.59
CA ALA A 69 -8.23 19.67 11.55
C ALA A 69 -9.65 19.98 11.03
N GLU A 70 -10.48 18.96 10.81
CA GLU A 70 -11.88 19.14 10.41
C GLU A 70 -12.69 19.97 11.42
N ARG A 71 -12.39 19.83 12.71
CA ARG A 71 -13.06 20.59 13.78
C ARG A 71 -12.50 21.98 14.01
N LYS A 72 -11.18 22.15 13.89
CA LYS A 72 -10.47 23.38 14.30
C LYS A 72 -10.01 24.24 13.13
N GLY A 73 -10.17 23.76 11.91
CA GLY A 73 -9.51 24.29 10.72
C GLY A 73 -8.16 23.61 10.47
N TRP A 74 -7.80 23.52 9.20
CA TRP A 74 -6.47 23.07 8.74
C TRP A 74 -5.45 24.20 8.89
N THR A 75 -4.21 23.86 9.24
CA THR A 75 -3.09 24.81 9.20
C THR A 75 -2.65 24.98 7.75
N ARG A 76 -2.59 26.21 7.25
CA ARG A 76 -2.07 26.48 5.90
C ARG A 76 -0.54 26.41 5.93
N LEU A 77 0.07 25.94 4.85
CA LEU A 77 1.53 25.82 4.76
C LEU A 77 2.24 27.15 5.02
N GLN A 78 1.73 28.24 4.45
CA GLN A 78 2.22 29.62 4.65
C GLN A 78 2.21 30.08 6.12
N ASP A 79 1.38 29.47 6.98
CA ASP A 79 1.29 29.84 8.40
C ASP A 79 2.38 29.15 9.25
N LEU A 80 3.13 28.20 8.67
CA LEU A 80 4.18 27.43 9.34
C LEU A 80 5.58 28.04 9.19
N GLU A 81 5.79 28.95 8.23
CA GLU A 81 7.10 29.52 7.89
C GLU A 81 7.49 30.73 8.76
N ARG A 82 7.14 30.72 10.06
CA ARG A 82 7.52 31.79 11.00
C ARG A 82 8.89 31.57 11.62
#